data_AF-A0A3A4RXX1-F1
#
_entry.id   AF-A0A3A4RXX1-F1
#
_cell.length_a   1.000
_cell.length_b   1.000
_cell.length_c   1.000
_cell.angle_alpha   90.00
_cell.angle_beta   90.00
_cell.angle_gamma   90.00
#
_symmetry.space_group_name_H-M   'P 1'
#
loop_
_entity.id
_entity.type
_entity.pdbx_description
1 polymer ?
#
loop_
_entity_poly.entity_id
_entity_poly.type
_entity_poly.pdbx_seq_one_letter_code
_entity_poly.pdbx_strand_id
1 'polypeptide(L)' 'MVLENLKEDIQSFIEKRADEAIQQSRTYSQAILLVSKYTDFSEHGLAMTKAIQDEIRKRALNSLL' A
#
# COMPACT_ATOMS: atom_id res chain seq x y z
N MET A 1 -1.88 -18.74 16.76
CA MET A 1 -3.23 -18.32 16.30
C MET A 1 -3.37 -16.79 16.27
N VAL A 2 -3.18 -16.07 17.38
CA VAL A 2 -3.35 -14.58 17.40
C VAL A 2 -2.40 -13.84 16.43
N LEU A 3 -1.14 -14.28 16.31
CA LEU A 3 -0.15 -13.64 15.44
C LEU A 3 -0.39 -13.89 13.93
N GLU A 4 -0.93 -15.05 13.57
CA GLU A 4 -1.29 -15.36 12.17
C GLU A 4 -2.40 -14.42 11.70
N ASN A 5 -3.45 -14.26 12.51
CA ASN A 5 -4.56 -13.36 12.22
C ASN A 5 -4.08 -11.90 12.06
N LEU A 6 -3.19 -11.43 12.94
CA LEU A 6 -2.65 -10.07 12.84
C LEU A 6 -1.85 -9.86 11.54
N LYS A 7 -1.10 -10.86 11.10
CA LYS A 7 -0.34 -10.79 9.84
C LYS A 7 -1.28 -10.72 8.63
N GLU A 8 -2.33 -11.52 8.62
CA GLU A 8 -3.37 -11.50 7.58
C GLU A 8 -4.10 -10.14 7.55
N ASP A 9 -4.44 -9.60 8.72
CA ASP A 9 -5.11 -8.29 8.84
C ASP A 9 -4.22 -7.16 8.29
N ILE A 10 -2.92 -7.18 8.59
CA ILE A 10 -1.96 -6.19 8.07
C ILE A 10 -1.84 -6.31 6.54
N GLN A 11 -1.72 -7.53 6.02
CA GLN A 11 -1.62 -7.75 4.58
C GLN A 11 -2.89 -7.29 3.86
N SER A 12 -4.06 -7.65 4.38
CA SER A 12 -5.35 -7.21 3.84
C SER A 12 -5.49 -5.69 3.85
N PHE A 13 -5.04 -5.03 4.93
CA PHE A 13 -5.01 -3.57 4.99
C PHE A 13 -4.11 -2.97 3.89
N ILE A 14 -2.91 -3.52 3.71
CA ILE A 14 -1.97 -3.05 2.67
C ILE A 14 -2.60 -3.16 1.28
N GLU A 15 -3.17 -4.32 0.96
CA GLU A 15 -3.80 -4.58 -0.33
C GLU A 15 -4.99 -3.66 -0.59
N LYS A 16 -5.86 -3.49 0.40
CA LYS A 16 -7.03 -2.60 0.29
C LYS A 16 -6.61 -1.14 0.06
N ARG A 17 -5.59 -0.65 0.78
CA ARG A 17 -5.10 0.72 0.58
C ARG A 17 -4.42 0.92 -0.76
N ALA A 18 -3.73 -0.10 -1.26
CA ALA A 18 -3.19 -0.09 -2.61
C ALA A 18 -4.32 -0.03 -3.66
N ASP A 19 -5.38 -0.84 -3.51
CA ASP A 19 -6.55 -0.81 -4.39
C ASP A 19 -7.21 0.57 -4.42
N GLU A 20 -7.50 1.15 -3.25
CA GLU A 20 -8.10 2.48 -3.13
C GLU A 20 -7.25 3.55 -3.82
N ALA A 21 -5.92 3.48 -3.65
CA ALA A 21 -5.00 4.45 -4.26
C ALA A 21 -4.93 4.30 -5.79
N ILE A 22 -4.92 3.06 -6.29
CA ILE A 22 -4.90 2.76 -7.73
C ILE A 22 -6.21 3.21 -8.39
N GLN A 23 -7.37 2.90 -7.79
CA GLN A 23 -8.68 3.27 -8.32
C GLN A 23 -8.88 4.79 -8.41
N GLN A 24 -8.27 5.56 -7.51
CA GLN A 24 -8.34 7.02 -7.48
C GLN A 24 -7.30 7.72 -8.37
N SER A 25 -6.45 6.97 -9.04
CA SER A 25 -5.29 7.50 -9.77
C SER A 25 -5.31 7.08 -11.24
N ARG A 26 -4.75 7.92 -12.12
CA ARG A 26 -4.60 7.58 -13.54
C ARG A 26 -3.31 6.83 -13.84
N THR A 27 -2.30 6.98 -12.97
CA THR A 27 -1.01 6.30 -13.09
C THR A 27 -0.55 5.76 -11.74
N TYR A 28 0.30 4.75 -11.76
CA TYR A 28 0.90 4.20 -10.54
C TYR A 28 1.72 5.25 -9.76
N SER A 29 2.38 6.18 -10.44
CA SER A 29 3.09 7.29 -9.78
C SER A 29 2.14 8.21 -9.04
N GLN A 30 0.94 8.46 -9.58
CA GLN A 30 -0.10 9.23 -8.88
C GLN A 30 -0.62 8.47 -7.66
N ALA A 31 -0.81 7.15 -7.75
CA ALA A 31 -1.24 6.32 -6.63
C ALA A 31 -0.22 6.35 -5.48
N ILE A 32 1.09 6.23 -5.79
CA ILE A 32 2.16 6.34 -4.79
C ILE A 32 2.13 7.71 -4.11
N LEU A 33 1.97 8.80 -4.88
CA LEU A 33 1.89 10.14 -4.33
C LEU A 33 0.66 10.32 -3.45
N LEU A 34 -0.48 9.73 -3.82
CA LEU A 34 -1.71 9.77 -3.04
C LEU A 34 -1.52 9.12 -1.66
N VAL A 35 -0.86 7.95 -1.61
CA VAL A 35 -0.53 7.28 -0.33
C VAL A 35 0.37 8.16 0.54
N SER A 36 1.40 8.80 -0.04
CA SER A 36 2.30 9.70 0.69
C SER A 36 1.60 10.91 1.31
N LYS A 37 0.48 11.37 0.74
CA LYS A 37 -0.27 12.52 1.27
C LYS A 37 -0.96 12.24 2.60
N TYR A 38 -1.24 10.96 2.88
CA TYR A 38 -1.96 10.53 4.08
C TYR A 38 -1.05 9.80 5.08
N THR A 39 0.27 9.90 4.90
CA THR A 39 1.26 9.28 5.77
C THR A 39 1.19 9.87 7.18
N ASP A 40 1.07 9.00 8.17
CA ASP A 40 1.46 9.28 9.54
C ASP A 40 3.00 9.17 9.66
N PHE A 41 3.64 10.18 10.27
CA PHE A 41 5.09 10.28 10.40
C PHE A 41 5.66 9.52 11.61
N SER A 42 4.83 8.79 12.36
CA SER A 42 5.32 7.78 13.30
C SER A 42 6.13 6.70 12.58
N GLU A 43 7.02 5.99 13.29
CA GLU A 43 7.81 4.90 12.72
C GLU A 43 6.93 3.83 12.04
N HIS A 44 5.84 3.44 12.72
CA HIS A 44 4.88 2.48 12.18
C HIS A 44 4.09 3.07 10.99
N GLY A 45 3.71 4.34 11.04
CA GLY A 45 3.05 5.02 9.93
C GLY A 45 3.90 5.08 8.66
N LEU A 46 5.21 5.33 8.82
CA LEU A 46 6.19 5.30 7.74
C LEU A 46 6.37 3.89 7.18
N ALA A 47 6.49 2.87 8.06
CA ALA A 47 6.61 1.48 7.65
C ALA A 47 5.37 1.01 6.86
N MET A 48 4.17 1.36 7.31
CA MET A 48 2.93 1.02 6.61
C MET A 48 2.79 1.75 5.28
N THR A 49 3.12 3.04 5.24
CA THR A 49 3.16 3.82 3.99
C THR A 49 4.07 3.13 2.97
N LYS A 50 5.28 2.74 3.40
CA LYS A 50 6.24 2.06 2.53
C LYS A 50 5.69 0.73 2.02
N ALA A 51 5.08 -0.08 2.88
CA ALA A 51 4.51 -1.37 2.49
C ALA A 51 3.42 -1.22 1.42
N ILE A 52 2.53 -0.23 1.56
CA ILE A 52 1.49 0.06 0.56
C ILE A 52 2.11 0.50 -0.77
N GLN A 53 3.13 1.38 -0.74
CA GLN A 53 3.82 1.82 -1.95
C GLN A 53 4.55 0.67 -2.65
N ASP A 54 5.15 -0.25 -1.90
CA ASP A 54 5.84 -1.40 -2.45
C ASP A 54 4.85 -2.39 -3.10
N GLU A 55 3.66 -2.58 -2.53
CA GLU A 55 2.59 -3.36 -3.16
C GLU A 55 2.08 -2.71 -4.46
N ILE A 56 1.88 -1.39 -4.48
CA ILE A 56 1.54 -0.65 -5.71
C ILE A 56 2.63 -0.85 -6.78
N ARG A 57 3.91 -0.74 -6.41
CA ARG A 57 5.04 -0.92 -7.34
C ARG A 57 5.09 -2.34 -7.89
N LYS A 58 4.87 -3.36 -7.05
CA LYS A 58 4.81 -4.77 -7.47
C LYS A 58 3.73 -4.99 -8.52
N ARG A 59 2.52 -4.46 -8.30
CA ARG A 59 1.40 -4.56 -9.27
C ARG A 59 1.69 -3.79 -10.56
N ALA A 60 2.35 -2.64 -10.46
CA ALA A 60 2.78 -1.88 -11.64
C ALA A 60 3.76 -2.67 -12.52
N LEU A 61 4.76 -3.33 -11.91
CA LEU A 61 5.72 -4.19 -12.61
C LEU A 61 5.03 -5.40 -13.24
N ASN A 62 4.11 -6.04 -12.51
CA ASN A 62 3.34 -7.17 -13.04
C ASN A 62 2.38 -6.77 -14.18
N SER A 63 2.05 -5.49 -14.33
CA SER A 63 1.21 -5.00 -15.45
C SER A 63 2.02 -4.75 -16.73
N LEU A 64 3.35 -4.76 -16.66
CA LEU A 64 4.26 -4.56 -17.80
C LEU A 64 4.71 -5.89 -18.43
N LEU A 65 4.38 -7.02 -17.79
CA LEU A 65 4.68 -8.39 -18.24
C LEU A 65 3.43 -8.99 -18.92
#